data_AF-A0A0M0BP66-F1
#
_entry.id   AF-A0A0M0BP66-F1
#
_cell.length_a   1.000
_cell.length_b   1.000
_cell.length_c   1.000
_cell.angle_alpha   90.00
_cell.angle_beta   90.00
_cell.angle_gamma   90.00
#
_symmetry.space_group_name_H-M   'P 1'
#
loop_
_entity.id
_entity.type
_entity.pdbx_description
1 polymer ?
#
loop_
_entity_poly.entity_id
_entity_poly.type
_entity_poly.pdbx_seq_one_letter_code
_entity_poly.pdbx_strand_id
1 'polypeptide(L)'
;MERYQKIFQNISFLIKDLTTSIVRLSGYSKDEIVDFASQLMACDIGFQSKILSYELMHRYTLKKSKQLEIIAREEVKQEVGVLTETSRAMFETIAFFEAYLNAFYSLLQIIAKLTPFFYKTDFPELTIPDRTFGSQVNFFRKHSNSPDSEYSSYIENKLWRWYEILKNNRHAITHRAAVFVGFGKEGRIVFLDPPKNGDKRYWIKTNKPHVNLENYLTNNFDSLFDFLDFYLTHFRKKVPESERTQILKKAKTR
;
A
#
# COMPACT_ATOMS: atom_id res chain seq x y z
N MET A 1 6.87 8.51 -13.47
CA MET A 1 8.00 7.77 -12.87
C MET A 1 8.81 8.61 -11.89
N GLU A 2 9.27 9.81 -12.27
CA GLU A 2 10.06 10.68 -11.38
C GLU A 2 9.35 11.05 -10.07
N ARG A 3 8.04 11.35 -10.12
CA ARG A 3 7.21 11.63 -8.93
C ARG A 3 7.37 10.55 -7.85
N TYR A 4 7.26 9.28 -8.26
CA TYR A 4 7.27 8.13 -7.36
C TYR A 4 8.65 7.90 -6.73
N GLN A 5 9.71 7.99 -7.54
CA GLN A 5 11.09 7.86 -7.06
C GLN A 5 11.43 8.93 -6.00
N LYS A 6 10.95 10.15 -6.20
CA LYS A 6 11.13 11.24 -5.23
C LYS A 6 10.44 10.94 -3.89
N ILE A 7 9.21 10.41 -3.92
CA ILE A 7 8.49 10.01 -2.70
C ILE A 7 9.27 8.92 -1.96
N PHE A 8 9.83 7.93 -2.65
CA PHE A 8 10.62 6.84 -2.04
C PHE A 8 11.86 7.35 -1.31
N GLN A 9 12.63 8.22 -1.97
CA GLN A 9 13.82 8.83 -1.39
C GLN A 9 13.46 9.65 -0.15
N ASN A 10 12.37 10.42 -0.23
CA ASN A 10 11.94 11.27 0.86
C ASN A 10 11.48 10.48 2.10
N ILE A 11 10.83 9.32 1.92
CA ILE A 11 10.48 8.45 3.06
C ILE A 11 11.74 7.89 3.72
N SER A 12 12.74 7.44 2.95
CA SER A 12 14.02 7.02 3.53
C SER A 12 14.69 8.14 4.32
N PHE A 13 14.66 9.38 3.81
CA PHE A 13 15.18 10.53 4.52
C PHE A 13 14.38 10.84 5.80
N LEU A 14 13.05 10.73 5.76
CA LEU A 14 12.22 10.88 6.94
C LEU A 14 12.60 9.86 8.03
N ILE A 15 12.78 8.59 7.66
CA ILE A 15 13.16 7.54 8.61
C ILE A 15 14.55 7.82 9.20
N LYS A 16 15.52 8.22 8.38
CA LYS A 16 16.88 8.56 8.85
C LYS A 16 16.91 9.76 9.79
N ASP A 17 16.14 10.79 9.48
CA ASP A 17 16.03 11.97 10.34
C ASP A 17 15.29 11.64 11.65
N LEU A 18 14.29 10.76 11.60
CA LEU A 18 13.62 10.23 12.80
C LEU A 18 14.60 9.43 13.66
N THR A 19 15.39 8.53 13.08
CA THR A 19 16.44 7.78 13.79
C THR A 19 17.42 8.73 14.48
N THR A 20 17.88 9.76 13.78
CA THR A 20 18.81 10.76 14.33
C THR A 20 18.17 11.55 15.47
N SER A 21 16.88 11.86 15.37
CA SER A 21 16.15 12.60 16.38
C SER A 21 15.94 11.78 17.64
N ILE A 22 15.64 10.47 17.53
CA ILE A 22 15.47 9.58 18.68
C ILE A 22 16.75 9.44 19.48
N VAL A 23 17.92 9.38 18.82
CA VAL A 23 19.22 9.33 19.49
C VAL A 23 19.50 10.57 20.35
N ARG A 24 18.80 11.68 20.09
CA ARG A 24 18.92 12.95 20.81
C ARG A 24 17.89 13.13 21.93
N LEU A 25 16.98 12.17 22.13
CA LEU A 25 15.93 12.29 23.15
C LEU A 25 16.49 12.01 24.55
N SER A 26 16.40 13.01 25.43
CA SER A 26 16.66 12.85 26.86
C SER A 26 15.55 12.02 27.50
N GLY A 27 15.90 10.95 28.23
CA GLY A 27 14.94 10.14 29.00
C GLY A 27 14.91 8.66 28.65
N TYR A 28 15.55 8.25 27.55
CA TYR A 28 15.75 6.83 27.22
C TYR A 28 17.14 6.36 27.65
N SER A 29 17.21 5.09 28.08
CA SER A 29 18.48 4.40 28.29
C SER A 29 19.22 4.20 26.96
N LYS A 30 20.53 3.97 27.05
CA LYS A 30 21.35 3.67 25.88
C LYS A 30 20.83 2.44 25.11
N ASP A 31 20.36 1.44 25.84
CA ASP A 31 19.86 0.19 25.24
C ASP A 31 18.54 0.42 24.49
N GLU A 32 17.62 1.23 25.03
CA GLU A 32 16.39 1.63 24.34
C GLU A 32 16.68 2.43 23.07
N ILE A 33 17.65 3.35 23.11
CA ILE A 33 18.06 4.12 21.92
C ILE A 33 18.60 3.19 20.83
N VAL A 34 19.44 2.22 21.20
CA VAL A 34 20.01 1.23 20.26
C VAL A 34 18.92 0.36 19.66
N ASP A 35 17.96 -0.11 20.47
CA ASP A 35 16.82 -0.89 20.01
C ASP A 35 15.94 -0.08 19.02
N PHE A 36 15.58 1.16 19.36
CA PHE A 36 14.80 2.02 18.46
C PHE A 36 15.51 2.32 17.15
N ALA A 37 16.81 2.63 17.20
CA ALA A 37 17.60 2.86 16.00
C ALA A 37 17.63 1.61 15.10
N SER A 38 17.77 0.43 15.70
CA SER A 38 17.79 -0.85 14.97
C SER A 38 16.45 -1.15 14.31
N GLN A 39 15.34 -0.92 15.02
CA GLN A 39 13.98 -1.09 14.48
C GLN A 39 13.69 -0.12 13.34
N LEU A 40 14.10 1.15 13.45
CA LEU A 40 13.94 2.14 12.38
C LEU A 40 14.79 1.83 11.15
N MET A 41 16.04 1.37 11.33
CA MET A 41 16.86 0.90 10.21
C MET A 41 16.21 -0.30 9.52
N ALA A 42 15.67 -1.26 10.28
CA ALA A 42 14.93 -2.38 9.72
C ALA A 42 13.68 -1.92 8.95
N CYS A 43 12.99 -0.88 9.43
CA CYS A 43 11.87 -0.26 8.72
C CYS A 43 12.32 0.41 7.41
N ASP A 44 13.45 1.12 7.37
CA ASP A 44 13.98 1.73 6.12
C ASP A 44 14.30 0.66 5.08
N ILE A 45 15.09 -0.37 5.46
CA ILE A 45 15.45 -1.48 4.57
C ILE A 45 14.20 -2.21 4.08
N GLY A 46 13.28 -2.51 5.01
CA GLY A 46 12.00 -3.15 4.71
C GLY A 46 11.17 -2.31 3.75
N PHE A 47 11.07 -1.00 3.98
CA PHE A 47 10.34 -0.08 3.12
C PHE A 47 10.91 -0.07 1.70
N GLN A 48 12.23 0.12 1.55
CA GLN A 48 12.90 0.16 0.22
C GLN A 48 12.71 -1.15 -0.56
N SER A 49 12.82 -2.30 0.12
CA SER A 49 12.60 -3.60 -0.53
C SER A 49 11.13 -3.80 -0.93
N LYS A 50 10.18 -3.49 -0.04
CA LYS A 50 8.75 -3.69 -0.31
C LYS A 50 8.19 -2.72 -1.33
N ILE A 51 8.68 -1.49 -1.38
CA ILE A 51 8.22 -0.52 -2.38
C ILE A 51 8.70 -0.88 -3.78
N LEU A 52 9.95 -1.33 -3.92
CA LEU A 52 10.46 -1.88 -5.18
C LEU A 52 9.65 -3.11 -5.61
N SER A 53 9.38 -4.02 -4.66
CA SER A 53 8.54 -5.20 -4.92
C SER A 53 7.14 -4.79 -5.39
N TYR A 54 6.54 -3.79 -4.77
CA TYR A 54 5.22 -3.28 -5.14
C TYR A 54 5.21 -2.69 -6.56
N GLU A 55 6.20 -1.87 -6.90
CA GLU A 55 6.34 -1.30 -8.24
C GLU A 55 6.52 -2.38 -9.31
N LEU A 56 7.38 -3.37 -9.05
CA LEU A 56 7.59 -4.49 -9.96
C LEU A 56 6.29 -5.29 -10.15
N MET A 57 5.59 -5.62 -9.06
CA MET A 57 4.34 -6.38 -9.16
C MET A 57 3.24 -5.60 -9.88
N HIS A 58 3.15 -4.28 -9.69
CA HIS A 58 2.23 -3.43 -10.44
C HIS A 58 2.50 -3.53 -11.96
N ARG A 59 3.76 -3.33 -12.38
CA ARG A 59 4.15 -3.40 -13.80
C ARG A 59 3.93 -4.79 -14.39
N TYR A 60 4.31 -5.85 -13.68
CA TYR A 60 4.15 -7.21 -14.18
C TYR A 60 2.69 -7.63 -14.26
N THR A 61 1.85 -7.22 -13.30
CA THR A 61 0.41 -7.52 -13.36
C THR A 61 -0.24 -6.82 -14.55
N LEU A 62 0.09 -5.54 -14.81
CA LEU A 62 -0.38 -4.84 -16.01
C LEU A 62 0.08 -5.52 -17.30
N LYS A 63 1.35 -5.94 -17.35
CA LYS A 63 1.91 -6.66 -18.51
C LYS A 63 1.16 -7.97 -18.74
N LYS A 64 0.94 -8.77 -17.69
CA LYS A 64 0.26 -10.06 -17.77
C LYS A 64 -1.20 -9.91 -18.16
N SER A 65 -1.89 -8.92 -17.61
CA SER A 65 -3.25 -8.55 -18.02
C SER A 65 -3.31 -8.25 -19.53
N LYS A 66 -2.39 -7.45 -20.08
CA LYS A 66 -2.35 -7.14 -21.52
C LYS A 66 -2.00 -8.35 -22.38
N GLN A 67 -1.10 -9.21 -21.92
CA GLN A 67 -0.78 -10.46 -22.61
C GLN A 67 -2.00 -11.39 -22.69
N LEU A 68 -2.78 -11.49 -21.60
CA LEU A 68 -4.03 -12.25 -21.59
C LEU A 68 -5.05 -11.70 -22.60
N GLU A 69 -5.21 -10.38 -22.71
CA GLU A 69 -6.09 -9.77 -23.73
C GLU A 69 -5.66 -10.14 -25.15
N ILE A 70 -4.34 -10.16 -25.42
CA ILE A 70 -3.79 -10.49 -26.74
C ILE A 70 -4.02 -11.96 -27.07
N ILE A 71 -3.63 -12.88 -26.16
CA ILE A 71 -3.76 -14.33 -26.36
C ILE A 71 -5.23 -14.71 -26.60
N ALA A 72 -6.15 -14.17 -25.79
CA ALA A 72 -7.57 -14.45 -25.95
C ALA A 72 -8.12 -13.98 -27.30
N ARG A 73 -7.67 -12.80 -27.79
CA ARG A 73 -8.07 -12.30 -29.12
C ARG A 73 -7.51 -13.16 -30.24
N GLU A 74 -6.31 -13.70 -30.09
CA GLU A 74 -5.68 -14.56 -31.09
C GLU A 74 -6.35 -15.94 -31.14
N GLU A 75 -6.58 -16.58 -29.99
CA GLU A 75 -7.29 -17.88 -29.94
C GLU A 75 -8.71 -17.79 -30.51
N VAL A 76 -9.44 -16.70 -30.23
CA VAL A 76 -10.77 -16.46 -30.81
C VAL A 76 -10.72 -16.36 -32.34
N LYS A 77 -9.69 -15.70 -32.90
CA LYS A 77 -9.52 -15.59 -34.37
C LYS A 77 -9.15 -16.91 -35.04
N GLN A 78 -8.49 -17.79 -34.31
CA GLN A 78 -8.01 -19.07 -34.84
C GLN A 78 -9.06 -20.18 -34.73
N GLU A 79 -10.28 -19.89 -34.22
CA GLU A 79 -11.35 -20.86 -33.96
C GLU A 79 -10.89 -22.06 -33.11
N VAL A 80 -9.84 -21.88 -32.30
CA VAL A 80 -9.31 -22.93 -31.45
C VAL A 80 -10.32 -23.19 -30.33
N GLY A 81 -11.07 -24.28 -30.44
CA GLY A 81 -12.10 -24.67 -29.46
C GLY A 81 -11.56 -25.04 -28.07
N VAL A 82 -10.24 -25.01 -27.88
CA VAL A 82 -9.56 -25.34 -26.63
C VAL A 82 -8.79 -24.10 -26.13
N LEU A 83 -9.35 -23.42 -25.12
CA LEU A 83 -8.80 -22.21 -24.48
C LEU A 83 -7.58 -22.50 -23.58
N THR A 84 -6.65 -23.36 -24.00
CA THR A 84 -5.52 -23.78 -23.15
C THR A 84 -4.57 -22.62 -22.87
N GLU A 85 -4.19 -21.84 -23.88
CA GLU A 85 -3.23 -20.75 -23.69
C GLU A 85 -3.88 -19.58 -22.96
N THR A 86 -5.15 -19.28 -23.27
CA THR A 86 -5.95 -18.31 -22.50
C THR A 86 -6.08 -18.72 -21.03
N SER A 87 -6.37 -19.99 -20.76
CA SER A 87 -6.49 -20.49 -19.38
C SER A 87 -5.16 -20.37 -18.62
N ARG A 88 -4.04 -20.74 -19.24
CA ARG A 88 -2.71 -20.58 -18.65
C ARG A 88 -2.41 -19.11 -18.34
N ALA A 89 -2.62 -18.22 -19.31
CA ALA A 89 -2.41 -16.78 -19.15
C ALA A 89 -3.34 -16.16 -18.08
N MET A 90 -4.55 -16.70 -17.91
CA MET A 90 -5.48 -16.30 -16.86
C MET A 90 -4.96 -16.65 -15.47
N PHE A 91 -4.48 -17.88 -15.26
CA PHE A 91 -3.87 -18.29 -14.00
C PHE A 91 -2.63 -17.46 -13.65
N GLU A 92 -1.77 -17.19 -14.64
CA GLU A 92 -0.62 -16.30 -14.44
C GLU A 92 -1.09 -14.89 -14.02
N THR A 93 -2.09 -14.33 -14.69
CA THR A 93 -2.63 -13.00 -14.36
C THR A 93 -3.18 -12.95 -12.93
N ILE A 94 -3.90 -13.99 -12.50
CA ILE A 94 -4.39 -14.13 -11.12
C ILE A 94 -3.23 -14.16 -10.12
N ALA A 95 -2.20 -14.98 -10.38
CA ALA A 95 -1.05 -15.10 -9.49
C ALA A 95 -0.29 -13.78 -9.32
N PHE A 96 -0.08 -13.03 -10.43
CA PHE A 96 0.54 -11.71 -10.37
C PHE A 96 -0.36 -10.69 -9.66
N PHE A 97 -1.68 -10.75 -9.86
CA PHE A 97 -2.61 -9.87 -9.17
C PHE A 97 -2.61 -10.12 -7.65
N GLU A 98 -2.57 -11.38 -7.22
CA GLU A 98 -2.39 -11.72 -5.81
C GLU A 98 -1.05 -11.21 -5.27
N ALA A 99 0.04 -11.39 -6.02
CA ALA A 99 1.35 -10.89 -5.63
C ALA A 99 1.37 -9.35 -5.48
N TYR A 100 0.68 -8.62 -6.38
CA TYR A 100 0.49 -7.18 -6.26
C TYR A 100 -0.24 -6.79 -4.97
N LEU A 101 -1.36 -7.44 -4.66
CA LEU A 101 -2.14 -7.18 -3.45
C LEU A 101 -1.33 -7.49 -2.18
N ASN A 102 -0.54 -8.55 -2.18
CA ASN A 102 0.34 -8.91 -1.07
C ASN A 102 1.54 -7.96 -0.90
N ALA A 103 2.14 -7.50 -2.00
CA ALA A 103 3.22 -6.50 -1.95
C ALA A 103 2.72 -5.17 -1.38
N PHE A 104 1.54 -4.72 -1.83
CA PHE A 104 0.85 -3.55 -1.28
C PHE A 104 0.64 -3.67 0.23
N TYR A 105 0.05 -4.79 0.66
CA TYR A 105 -0.26 -5.00 2.07
C TYR A 105 1.01 -5.04 2.93
N SER A 106 2.07 -5.66 2.43
CA SER A 106 3.38 -5.73 3.10
C SER A 106 4.00 -4.35 3.30
N LEU A 107 3.87 -3.45 2.32
CA LEU A 107 4.35 -2.07 2.44
C LEU A 107 3.60 -1.33 3.56
N LEU A 108 2.27 -1.45 3.61
CA LEU A 108 1.48 -0.84 4.68
C LEU A 108 1.82 -1.39 6.06
N GLN A 109 2.26 -2.64 6.18
CA GLN A 109 2.76 -3.17 7.47
C GLN A 109 4.01 -2.45 7.95
N ILE A 110 4.89 -2.03 7.05
CA ILE A 110 6.05 -1.22 7.43
C ILE A 110 5.59 0.15 7.94
N ILE A 111 4.62 0.78 7.27
CA ILE A 111 4.02 2.03 7.75
C ILE A 111 3.39 1.86 9.14
N ALA A 112 2.70 0.74 9.38
CA ALA A 112 2.11 0.44 10.67
C ALA A 112 3.16 0.40 11.80
N LYS A 113 4.32 -0.23 11.54
CA LYS A 113 5.44 -0.31 12.47
C LYS A 113 6.18 1.01 12.67
N LEU A 114 6.28 1.82 11.61
CA LEU A 114 6.97 3.10 11.65
C LEU A 114 6.17 4.17 12.41
N THR A 115 4.85 4.21 12.21
CA THR A 115 3.99 5.30 12.70
C THR A 115 4.08 5.55 14.22
N PRO A 116 4.12 4.53 15.11
CA PRO A 116 4.24 4.74 16.56
C PRO A 116 5.46 5.57 16.97
N PHE A 117 6.58 5.47 16.23
CA PHE A 117 7.80 6.22 16.58
C PHE A 117 7.61 7.73 16.51
N PHE A 118 6.68 8.24 15.71
CA PHE A 118 6.38 9.67 15.64
C PHE A 118 5.60 10.21 16.85
N TYR A 119 5.12 9.33 17.73
CA TYR A 119 4.31 9.70 18.89
C TYR A 119 5.00 9.37 20.22
N LYS A 120 6.10 8.61 20.21
CA LYS A 120 6.80 8.19 21.42
C LYS A 120 7.27 9.37 22.30
N THR A 121 7.63 10.49 21.68
CA THR A 121 8.13 11.68 22.40
C THR A 121 6.99 12.49 23.02
N ASP A 122 5.97 12.81 22.22
CA ASP A 122 4.90 13.72 22.64
C ASP A 122 3.82 13.01 23.49
N PHE A 123 3.68 11.68 23.32
CA PHE A 123 2.65 10.87 23.97
C PHE A 123 3.23 9.50 24.41
N PRO A 124 4.15 9.47 25.39
CA PRO A 124 4.85 8.24 25.78
C PRO A 124 3.93 7.14 26.34
N GLU A 125 2.80 7.51 26.94
CA GLU A 125 1.80 6.56 27.46
C GLU A 125 0.86 6.03 26.38
N LEU A 126 0.88 6.60 25.17
CA LEU A 126 -0.04 6.24 24.11
C LEU A 126 0.47 5.02 23.34
N THR A 127 -0.26 3.91 23.45
CA THR A 127 0.05 2.69 22.70
C THR A 127 -0.67 2.69 21.35
N ILE A 128 0.01 3.19 20.31
CA ILE A 128 -0.49 3.10 18.93
C ILE A 128 -0.26 1.67 18.41
N PRO A 129 -1.27 1.01 17.81
CA PRO A 129 -1.09 -0.31 17.22
C PRO A 129 -0.03 -0.31 16.11
N ASP A 130 0.88 -1.28 16.18
CA ASP A 130 2.04 -1.42 15.28
C ASP A 130 2.00 -2.72 14.45
N ARG A 131 1.22 -3.72 14.90
CA ARG A 131 1.17 -5.06 14.30
C ARG A 131 0.49 -5.08 12.94
N THR A 132 -0.60 -4.33 12.78
CA THR A 132 -1.31 -4.25 11.50
C THR A 132 -1.70 -2.84 11.11
N PHE A 133 -1.56 -2.50 9.83
CA PHE A 133 -2.06 -1.22 9.33
C PHE A 133 -3.57 -1.06 9.55
N GLY A 134 -4.34 -2.15 9.44
CA GLY A 134 -5.77 -2.14 9.69
C GLY A 134 -6.15 -1.81 11.14
N SER A 135 -5.38 -2.32 12.13
CA SER A 135 -5.59 -1.94 13.53
C SER A 135 -5.25 -0.47 13.78
N GLN A 136 -4.22 0.04 13.10
CA GLN A 136 -3.82 1.45 13.20
C GLN A 136 -4.88 2.37 12.58
N VAL A 137 -5.38 2.04 11.39
CA VAL A 137 -6.50 2.76 10.76
C VAL A 137 -7.70 2.79 11.69
N ASN A 138 -8.12 1.64 12.23
CA ASN A 138 -9.24 1.58 13.17
C ASN A 138 -8.99 2.41 14.44
N PHE A 139 -7.76 2.45 14.94
CA PHE A 139 -7.38 3.24 16.10
C PHE A 139 -7.60 4.73 15.86
N PHE A 140 -7.02 5.30 14.78
CA PHE A 140 -7.17 6.72 14.46
C PHE A 140 -8.60 7.11 14.08
N ARG A 141 -9.37 6.19 13.46
CA ARG A 141 -10.81 6.42 13.22
C ARG A 141 -11.62 6.54 14.51
N LYS A 142 -11.33 5.68 15.50
CA LYS A 142 -12.02 5.69 16.79
C LYS A 142 -11.62 6.87 17.69
N HIS A 143 -10.43 7.41 17.48
CA HIS A 143 -9.89 8.53 18.23
C HIS A 143 -9.69 9.75 17.31
N SER A 144 -10.75 10.16 16.63
CA SER A 144 -10.68 11.21 15.59
C SER A 144 -10.13 12.56 16.07
N ASN A 145 -10.17 12.83 17.38
CA ASN A 145 -9.73 14.09 18.00
C ASN A 145 -8.37 14.00 18.72
N SER A 146 -7.76 12.82 18.86
CA SER A 146 -6.49 12.61 19.59
C SER A 146 -5.88 11.25 19.23
N PRO A 147 -4.56 11.09 19.08
CA PRO A 147 -3.50 12.08 19.32
C PRO A 147 -3.26 13.03 18.16
N ASP A 148 -3.89 12.80 17.01
CA ASP A 148 -3.62 13.53 15.78
C ASP A 148 -4.86 13.72 14.94
N SER A 149 -5.48 14.90 15.05
CA SER A 149 -6.70 15.21 14.33
C SER A 149 -6.49 15.35 12.82
N GLU A 150 -5.31 15.83 12.37
CA GLU A 150 -5.00 15.97 10.93
C GLU A 150 -4.88 14.57 10.29
N TYR A 151 -4.09 13.69 10.91
CA TYR A 151 -3.91 12.32 10.43
C TYR A 151 -5.21 11.52 10.51
N SER A 152 -5.96 11.64 11.60
CA SER A 152 -7.24 10.93 11.77
C SER A 152 -8.29 11.41 10.77
N SER A 153 -8.37 12.71 10.52
CA SER A 153 -9.26 13.28 9.50
C SER A 153 -8.91 12.80 8.09
N TYR A 154 -7.63 12.74 7.74
CA TYR A 154 -7.21 12.16 6.46
C TYR A 154 -7.61 10.68 6.37
N ILE A 155 -7.43 9.92 7.46
CA ILE A 155 -7.81 8.52 7.49
C ILE A 155 -9.31 8.35 7.22
N GLU A 156 -10.17 9.09 7.91
CA GLU A 156 -11.62 8.97 7.76
C GLU A 156 -12.09 9.42 6.37
N ASN A 157 -11.61 10.60 5.92
CA ASN A 157 -12.16 11.26 4.73
C ASN A 157 -11.56 10.76 3.41
N LYS A 158 -10.32 10.28 3.44
CA LYS A 158 -9.57 9.92 2.22
C LYS A 158 -9.13 8.47 2.22
N LEU A 159 -8.58 7.96 3.33
CA LEU A 159 -7.90 6.66 3.31
C LEU A 159 -8.81 5.45 3.47
N TRP A 160 -9.77 5.52 4.40
CA TRP A 160 -10.52 4.37 4.87
C TRP A 160 -11.17 3.57 3.74
N ARG A 161 -11.85 4.28 2.83
CA ARG A 161 -12.68 3.67 1.80
C ARG A 161 -11.86 2.88 0.77
N TRP A 162 -10.73 3.42 0.30
CA TRP A 162 -9.91 2.70 -0.68
C TRP A 162 -9.11 1.57 -0.03
N TYR A 163 -8.61 1.77 1.20
CA TYR A 163 -7.94 0.72 1.97
C TYR A 163 -8.86 -0.47 2.26
N GLU A 164 -10.13 -0.22 2.61
CA GLU A 164 -11.11 -1.28 2.85
C GLU A 164 -11.37 -2.13 1.60
N ILE A 165 -11.53 -1.49 0.44
CA ILE A 165 -11.70 -2.18 -0.85
C ILE A 165 -10.49 -3.09 -1.12
N LEU A 166 -9.27 -2.57 -0.98
CA LEU A 166 -8.04 -3.34 -1.19
C LEU A 166 -7.90 -4.52 -0.22
N LYS A 167 -8.18 -4.29 1.07
CA LYS A 167 -8.15 -5.32 2.10
C LYS A 167 -9.14 -6.44 1.77
N ASN A 168 -10.35 -6.09 1.34
CA ASN A 168 -11.37 -7.06 0.97
C ASN A 168 -10.97 -7.83 -0.29
N ASN A 169 -10.40 -7.17 -1.31
CA ASN A 169 -9.87 -7.80 -2.52
C ASN A 169 -8.73 -8.77 -2.20
N ARG A 170 -7.77 -8.36 -1.36
CA ARG A 170 -6.68 -9.23 -0.91
C ARG A 170 -7.18 -10.43 -0.11
N HIS A 171 -8.15 -10.24 0.78
CA HIS A 171 -8.74 -11.35 1.51
C HIS A 171 -9.50 -12.31 0.59
N ALA A 172 -10.24 -11.77 -0.40
CA ALA A 172 -10.94 -12.56 -1.38
C ALA A 172 -9.97 -13.41 -2.21
N ILE A 173 -8.94 -12.81 -2.81
CA ILE A 173 -8.02 -13.54 -3.70
C ILE A 173 -7.26 -14.66 -2.97
N THR A 174 -6.82 -14.41 -1.74
CA THR A 174 -5.98 -15.36 -0.99
C THR A 174 -6.78 -16.48 -0.32
N HIS A 175 -8.04 -16.25 0.05
CA HIS A 175 -8.81 -17.22 0.86
C HIS A 175 -10.07 -17.76 0.19
N ARG A 176 -10.56 -17.10 -0.85
CA ARG A 176 -11.72 -17.55 -1.61
C ARG A 176 -11.21 -17.76 -3.02
N ALA A 177 -11.01 -19.02 -3.41
CA ALA A 177 -10.42 -19.48 -4.67
C ALA A 177 -11.08 -18.97 -5.98
N ALA A 178 -11.87 -17.90 -5.92
CA ALA A 178 -12.74 -17.36 -6.96
C ALA A 178 -12.71 -15.83 -7.00
N VAL A 179 -11.54 -15.18 -6.95
CA VAL A 179 -11.44 -13.91 -7.69
C VAL A 179 -11.51 -14.30 -9.16
N PHE A 180 -12.73 -14.30 -9.67
CA PHE A 180 -12.98 -14.43 -11.09
C PHE A 180 -12.22 -13.31 -11.76
N VAL A 181 -11.17 -13.66 -12.49
CA VAL A 181 -10.58 -12.82 -13.52
C VAL A 181 -11.14 -13.33 -14.83
N GLY A 182 -11.73 -12.44 -15.60
CA GLY A 182 -12.37 -12.79 -16.86
C GLY A 182 -12.38 -11.63 -17.82
N PHE A 183 -13.21 -11.75 -18.85
CA PHE A 183 -13.29 -10.77 -19.93
C PHE A 183 -14.58 -9.95 -19.79
N GLY A 184 -14.44 -8.64 -19.71
CA GLY A 184 -15.54 -7.70 -19.79
C GLY A 184 -15.99 -7.45 -21.23
N LYS A 185 -16.93 -6.53 -21.39
CA LYS A 185 -17.28 -5.98 -22.71
C LYS A 185 -16.00 -5.43 -23.37
N GLU A 186 -15.81 -5.67 -24.66
CA GLU A 186 -14.60 -5.29 -25.44
C GLU A 186 -13.35 -6.15 -25.18
N GLY A 187 -13.48 -7.26 -24.43
CA GLY A 187 -12.37 -8.20 -24.19
C GLY A 187 -11.33 -7.70 -23.19
N ARG A 188 -11.68 -6.70 -22.39
CA ARG A 188 -10.82 -6.18 -21.31
C ARG A 188 -10.80 -7.11 -20.11
N ILE A 189 -9.66 -7.18 -19.40
CA ILE A 189 -9.59 -7.98 -18.18
C ILE A 189 -10.37 -7.31 -17.05
N VAL A 190 -11.31 -8.04 -16.47
CA VAL A 190 -12.10 -7.61 -15.32
C VAL A 190 -11.99 -8.60 -14.19
N PHE A 191 -12.25 -8.15 -12.96
CA PHE A 191 -12.42 -9.03 -11.82
C PHE A 191 -13.71 -8.72 -11.04
N LEU A 192 -14.17 -9.68 -10.24
CA LEU A 192 -15.30 -9.51 -9.34
C LEU A 192 -14.88 -8.77 -8.06
N ASP A 193 -15.45 -7.59 -7.82
CA ASP A 193 -15.27 -6.87 -6.55
C ASP A 193 -16.01 -7.63 -5.42
N PRO A 194 -15.37 -7.99 -4.30
CA PRO A 194 -16.00 -8.70 -3.21
C PRO A 194 -16.99 -7.80 -2.44
N PRO A 195 -17.98 -8.40 -1.76
CA PRO A 195 -18.99 -7.62 -1.05
C PRO A 195 -18.38 -6.90 0.14
N LYS A 196 -18.77 -5.64 0.36
CA LYS A 196 -18.30 -4.81 1.47
C LYS A 196 -18.53 -5.43 2.86
N ASN A 197 -19.62 -6.17 3.03
CA ASN A 197 -20.08 -6.64 4.35
C ASN A 197 -20.02 -8.17 4.53
N GLY A 198 -19.20 -8.86 3.75
CA GLY A 198 -19.09 -10.32 3.87
C GLY A 198 -20.41 -11.07 3.61
N ASP A 199 -21.35 -10.45 2.88
CA ASP A 199 -22.65 -11.04 2.51
C ASP A 199 -22.39 -12.37 1.81
N LYS A 200 -22.63 -13.48 2.53
CA LYS A 200 -22.38 -14.85 2.04
C LYS A 200 -23.21 -15.16 0.79
N ARG A 201 -24.36 -14.47 0.61
CA ARG A 201 -25.23 -14.63 -0.57
C ARG A 201 -24.73 -13.88 -1.80
N TYR A 202 -23.71 -13.03 -1.66
CA TYR A 202 -23.14 -12.27 -2.78
C TYR A 202 -22.66 -13.17 -3.92
N TRP A 203 -22.05 -14.31 -3.59
CA TRP A 203 -21.53 -15.25 -4.58
C TRP A 203 -22.63 -15.92 -5.43
N ILE A 204 -23.89 -15.84 -4.99
CA ILE A 204 -25.06 -16.43 -5.66
C ILE A 204 -25.85 -15.37 -6.46
N LYS A 205 -25.52 -14.08 -6.33
CA LYS A 205 -26.18 -13.00 -7.09
C LYS A 205 -25.75 -13.03 -8.56
N THR A 206 -26.69 -12.79 -9.47
CA THR A 206 -26.49 -12.85 -10.93
C THR A 206 -25.83 -11.59 -11.51
N ASN A 207 -26.05 -10.42 -10.91
CA ASN A 207 -25.48 -9.14 -11.36
C ASN A 207 -24.42 -8.62 -10.38
N LYS A 208 -23.21 -9.16 -10.47
CA LYS A 208 -22.07 -8.70 -9.65
C LYS A 208 -21.32 -7.59 -10.39
N PRO A 209 -20.87 -6.52 -9.69
CA PRO A 209 -19.98 -5.52 -10.28
C PRO A 209 -18.66 -6.15 -10.73
N HIS A 210 -18.33 -5.92 -11.99
CA HIS A 210 -17.03 -6.18 -12.56
C HIS A 210 -16.20 -4.90 -12.54
N VAL A 211 -14.93 -5.02 -12.19
CA VAL A 211 -13.99 -3.90 -12.18
C VAL A 211 -12.90 -4.17 -13.20
N ASN A 212 -12.62 -3.20 -14.05
CA ASN A 212 -11.49 -3.27 -14.99
C ASN A 212 -10.17 -3.34 -14.22
N LEU A 213 -9.38 -4.38 -14.48
CA LEU A 213 -8.15 -4.66 -13.72
C LEU A 213 -7.09 -3.56 -13.91
N GLU A 214 -6.86 -3.09 -15.14
CA GLU A 214 -5.89 -2.02 -15.42
C GLU A 214 -6.23 -0.71 -14.69
N ASN A 215 -7.49 -0.29 -14.74
CA ASN A 215 -7.97 0.89 -14.02
C ASN A 215 -7.85 0.71 -12.50
N TYR A 216 -8.19 -0.47 -11.99
CA TYR A 216 -8.04 -0.78 -10.57
C TYR A 216 -6.58 -0.71 -10.13
N LEU A 217 -5.66 -1.34 -10.86
CA LEU A 217 -4.24 -1.33 -10.53
C LEU A 217 -3.67 0.08 -10.52
N THR A 218 -3.98 0.87 -11.56
CA THR A 218 -3.52 2.25 -11.71
C THR A 218 -4.05 3.15 -10.61
N ASN A 219 -5.36 3.11 -10.36
CA ASN A 219 -5.99 3.94 -9.33
C ASN A 219 -5.47 3.61 -7.92
N ASN A 220 -5.25 2.34 -7.61
CA ASN A 220 -4.71 1.93 -6.31
C ASN A 220 -3.21 2.26 -6.17
N PHE A 221 -2.46 2.19 -7.28
CA PHE A 221 -1.08 2.66 -7.31
C PHE A 221 -1.03 4.14 -6.97
N ASP A 222 -1.77 4.99 -7.69
CA ASP A 222 -1.82 6.43 -7.43
C ASP A 222 -2.33 6.77 -6.03
N SER A 223 -3.39 6.10 -5.55
CA SER A 223 -3.93 6.31 -4.20
C SER A 223 -2.91 6.00 -3.10
N LEU A 224 -2.07 4.98 -3.30
CA LEU A 224 -0.98 4.68 -2.37
C LEU A 224 0.04 5.81 -2.35
N PHE A 225 0.44 6.34 -3.51
CA PHE A 225 1.40 7.43 -3.57
C PHE A 225 0.86 8.74 -3.00
N ASP A 226 -0.41 9.04 -3.22
CA ASP A 226 -1.08 10.18 -2.60
C ASP A 226 -1.07 10.03 -1.07
N PHE A 227 -1.35 8.83 -0.57
CA PHE A 227 -1.19 8.54 0.86
C PHE A 227 0.25 8.70 1.35
N LEU A 228 1.24 8.15 0.64
CA LEU A 228 2.65 8.23 1.03
C LEU A 228 3.16 9.68 1.03
N ASP A 229 2.72 10.51 0.08
CA ASP A 229 3.05 11.92 -0.01
C ASP A 229 2.42 12.73 1.14
N PHE A 230 1.15 12.47 1.44
CA PHE A 230 0.50 13.02 2.63
C PHE A 230 1.21 12.59 3.92
N TYR A 231 1.47 11.28 4.07
CA TYR A 231 2.12 10.70 5.24
C TYR A 231 3.49 11.35 5.47
N LEU A 232 4.29 11.45 4.41
CA LEU A 232 5.58 12.14 4.43
C LEU A 232 5.43 13.59 4.87
N THR A 233 4.53 14.34 4.23
CA THR A 233 4.35 15.78 4.49
C THR A 233 3.89 16.04 5.93
N HIS A 234 2.96 15.24 6.42
CA HIS A 234 2.41 15.35 7.76
C HIS A 234 3.46 14.97 8.81
N PHE A 235 4.03 13.76 8.74
CA PHE A 235 4.97 13.28 9.76
C PHE A 235 6.33 13.96 9.72
N ARG A 236 6.71 14.58 8.59
CA ARG A 236 7.91 15.41 8.54
C ARG A 236 7.85 16.59 9.51
N LYS A 237 6.66 17.16 9.74
CA LYS A 237 6.48 18.28 10.68
C LYS A 237 6.80 17.88 12.13
N LYS A 238 6.73 16.58 12.45
CA LYS A 238 6.98 16.03 13.79
C LYS A 238 8.45 15.61 14.01
N VAL A 239 9.27 15.64 12.96
CA VAL A 239 10.70 15.28 13.06
C VAL A 239 11.53 16.55 13.07
N PRO A 240 12.29 16.82 14.14
CA PRO A 240 13.25 17.92 14.17
C PRO A 240 14.17 17.88 12.95
N GLU A 241 14.44 19.04 12.35
CA GLU A 241 15.33 19.09 11.19
C GLU A 241 16.74 18.66 11.58
N SER A 242 17.30 17.70 10.83
CA SER A 242 18.73 17.42 10.94
C SER A 242 19.52 18.54 10.27
N GLU A 243 20.78 18.74 10.68
CA GLU A 243 21.70 19.70 10.02
C GLU A 243 21.76 19.46 8.50
N ARG A 244 21.69 18.20 8.08
CA ARG A 244 21.67 17.80 6.67
C ARG A 244 20.43 18.30 5.94
N THR A 245 19.25 18.26 6.56
CA THR A 245 18.02 18.79 5.94
C THR A 245 18.10 20.32 5.77
N GLN A 246 18.68 21.02 6.74
CA GLN A 246 18.88 22.47 6.67
C GLN A 246 19.83 22.85 5.52
N ILE A 247 20.91 22.08 5.31
CA ILE A 247 21.84 22.27 4.20
C ILE A 247 21.14 22.07 2.84
N LEU A 248 20.32 21.02 2.69
CA LEU A 248 19.61 20.75 1.44
C LEU A 248 18.53 21.79 1.11
N LYS A 249 17.87 22.37 2.12
CA LYS A 249 16.93 23.48 1.92
C LYS A 249 17.66 24.74 1.43
N LYS A 250 18.80 25.08 2.04
CA LYS A 250 19.64 26.21 1.63
C LYS A 250 20.17 26.08 0.19
N ALA A 251 20.42 24.85 -0.27
CA ALA A 251 20.88 24.58 -1.63
C ALA A 251 19.79 24.72 -2.72
N LYS A 252 18.49 24.66 -2.36
CA LYS A 252 17.36 24.85 -3.30
C LYS A 252 16.92 26.32 -3.46
N THR A 253 17.35 27.18 -2.54
CA THR A 253 17.10 28.63 -2.58
C THR A 253 18.23 29.40 -3.28
N ARG A 254 19.19 28.71 -3.86
CA ARG A 254 20.24 29.25 -4.73
C ARG A 254 20.02 28.71 -6.14
#